data_AF-A0A6M5FCK3-F1
#
_entry.id   AF-A0A6M5FCK3-F1
#
_cell.length_a   1.000
_cell.length_b   1.000
_cell.length_c   1.000
_cell.angle_alpha   90.00
_cell.angle_beta   90.00
_cell.angle_gamma   90.00
#
_symmetry.space_group_name_H-M   'P 1'
#
loop_
_entity.id
_entity.type
_entity.pdbx_description
1 polymer ?
#
loop_
_entity_poly.entity_id
_entity_poly.type
_entity_poly.pdbx_seq_one_letter_code
_entity_poly.pdbx_strand_id
1 'polypeptide(L)'
;MKVQEFKNKLENTLRGDLKVLQDKNNDWVVKGFIDIYKNIYTISIDTKVISKIIELMLFPTISKFARSNKLKMVLAEHQNFYPDITFIDERDGTVFAVDVKSTYRVSNTRVNGFTLGAFTGYFRNRSSGKNITMPYSNYTCHLVLGVIYTQQPNKIDEEKIYTIDDLPEIVSVVSDFDYIVQEKYKIANSRPGSGNTKNIGSITEIEKLHNGNGPFAKLGADIFDDYWMYYQTRDMADGGNTPYSNLKQYVAYKKKLPDAKLLNTIDEEL
;
A
#
# COMPACT_ATOMS: atom_id res chain seq x y z
N MET A 1 9.22 -14.67 -14.05
CA MET A 1 10.17 -13.98 -13.12
C MET A 1 9.82 -14.39 -11.69
N LYS A 2 10.79 -14.62 -10.78
CA LYS A 2 10.43 -14.99 -9.38
C LYS A 2 9.98 -13.76 -8.57
N VAL A 3 9.09 -13.95 -7.59
CA VAL A 3 8.54 -12.86 -6.74
C VAL A 3 9.64 -12.01 -6.10
N GLN A 4 10.65 -12.63 -5.49
CA GLN A 4 11.74 -11.90 -4.85
C GLN A 4 12.58 -11.09 -5.85
N GLU A 5 12.78 -11.62 -7.06
CA GLU A 5 13.49 -10.92 -8.14
C GLU A 5 12.68 -9.71 -8.62
N PHE A 6 11.37 -9.88 -8.84
CA PHE A 6 10.47 -8.80 -9.22
C PHE A 6 10.50 -7.68 -8.19
N LYS A 7 10.30 -8.03 -6.90
CA LYS A 7 10.32 -7.08 -5.79
C LYS A 7 11.62 -6.28 -5.78
N ASN A 8 12.77 -6.96 -5.78
CA ASN A 8 14.07 -6.30 -5.69
C ASN A 8 14.33 -5.37 -6.88
N LYS A 9 13.96 -5.79 -8.10
CA LYS A 9 14.14 -4.96 -9.29
C LYS A 9 13.21 -3.73 -9.28
N LEU A 10 11.96 -3.88 -8.84
CA LEU A 10 11.03 -2.76 -8.72
C LEU A 10 11.54 -1.76 -7.67
N GLU A 11 11.94 -2.24 -6.49
CA GLU A 11 12.49 -1.39 -5.43
C GLU A 11 13.75 -0.63 -5.88
N ASN A 12 14.70 -1.33 -6.51
CA ASN A 12 15.91 -0.71 -7.03
C ASN A 12 15.61 0.34 -8.12
N THR A 13 14.58 0.11 -8.94
CA THR A 13 14.17 1.09 -9.95
C THR A 13 13.62 2.37 -9.31
N LEU A 14 12.82 2.24 -8.26
CA LEU A 14 12.26 3.39 -7.53
C LEU A 14 13.34 4.15 -6.75
N ARG A 15 14.23 3.45 -6.04
CA ARG A 15 15.35 4.07 -5.32
C ARG A 15 16.36 4.73 -6.26
N GLY A 16 16.52 4.22 -7.48
CA GLY A 16 17.35 4.84 -8.51
C GLY A 16 16.76 6.13 -9.11
N ASP A 17 15.50 6.45 -8.82
CA ASP A 17 14.76 7.57 -9.41
C ASP A 17 14.04 8.42 -8.35
N LEU A 18 14.65 8.58 -7.16
CA LEU A 18 14.12 9.44 -6.07
C LEU A 18 13.75 10.85 -6.56
N LYS A 19 14.50 11.35 -7.54
CA LYS A 19 14.30 12.66 -8.17
C LYS A 19 12.93 12.86 -8.81
N VAL A 20 12.18 11.79 -9.04
CA VAL A 20 10.79 11.84 -9.49
C VAL A 20 9.93 12.56 -8.45
N LEU A 21 10.15 12.31 -7.16
CA LEU A 21 9.39 12.96 -6.09
C LEU A 21 10.16 14.09 -5.44
N GLN A 22 11.48 13.99 -5.26
CA GLN A 22 12.19 14.96 -4.42
C GLN A 22 13.38 15.64 -5.10
N ASP A 23 13.64 16.88 -4.72
CA ASP A 23 14.82 17.63 -5.14
C ASP A 23 16.07 17.24 -4.32
N LYS A 24 17.17 17.96 -4.55
CA LYS A 24 18.46 17.74 -3.83
C LYS A 24 18.39 18.02 -2.32
N ASN A 25 17.37 18.74 -1.86
CA ASN A 25 17.14 19.08 -0.46
C ASN A 25 16.08 18.15 0.19
N ASN A 26 15.71 17.06 -0.51
CA ASN A 26 14.62 16.16 -0.14
C ASN A 26 13.24 16.84 -0.10
N ASP A 27 13.09 17.98 -0.79
CA ASP A 27 11.84 18.72 -0.85
C ASP A 27 10.98 18.22 -2.02
N TRP A 28 9.64 18.24 -1.88
CA TRP A 28 8.78 17.75 -2.96
C TRP A 28 8.90 18.62 -4.21
N VAL A 29 9.07 17.99 -5.37
CA VAL A 29 9.19 18.71 -6.65
C VAL A 29 7.85 19.31 -7.11
N VAL A 30 6.73 18.85 -6.56
CA VAL A 30 5.41 19.42 -6.83
C VAL A 30 5.12 20.56 -5.87
N LYS A 31 4.88 21.74 -6.44
CA LYS A 31 4.59 22.98 -5.70
C LYS A 31 3.11 23.38 -5.72
N GLY A 32 2.35 22.88 -6.68
CA GLY A 32 0.96 23.26 -6.87
C GLY A 32 0.38 22.74 -8.18
N PHE A 33 -0.86 23.11 -8.45
CA PHE A 33 -1.48 22.97 -9.76
C PHE A 33 -1.39 24.29 -10.51
N ILE A 34 -1.15 24.23 -11.82
CA ILE A 34 -1.10 25.42 -12.68
C ILE A 34 -2.29 25.42 -13.63
N ASP A 35 -2.95 26.58 -13.77
CA ASP A 35 -4.01 26.76 -14.76
C ASP A 35 -3.49 27.35 -16.09
N ILE A 36 -4.38 27.48 -17.08
CA ILE A 36 -4.04 28.04 -18.40
C ILE A 36 -3.64 29.53 -18.36
N TYR A 37 -3.95 30.22 -17.26
CA TYR A 37 -3.59 31.62 -17.02
C TYR A 37 -2.25 31.75 -16.28
N LYS A 38 -1.59 30.61 -16.00
CA LYS A 38 -0.32 30.51 -15.26
C LYS A 38 -0.43 30.91 -13.79
N ASN A 39 -1.64 30.82 -13.22
CA ASN A 39 -1.81 30.88 -11.77
C ASN A 39 -1.43 29.52 -11.18
N ILE A 40 -0.64 29.55 -10.10
CA ILE A 40 -0.25 28.37 -9.35
C ILE A 40 -1.01 28.35 -8.03
N TYR A 41 -1.77 27.28 -7.82
CA TYR A 41 -2.54 27.02 -6.60
C TYR A 41 -1.80 25.98 -5.78
N THR A 42 -1.52 26.30 -4.52
CA THR A 42 -0.86 25.36 -3.60
C THR A 42 -1.73 24.12 -3.34
N ILE A 43 -1.11 23.07 -2.81
CA ILE A 43 -1.76 21.82 -2.46
C ILE A 43 -2.01 21.82 -0.94
N SER A 44 -3.09 21.22 -0.47
CA SER A 44 -3.32 21.03 0.97
C SER A 44 -2.55 19.81 1.48
N ILE A 45 -2.42 19.67 2.80
CA ILE A 45 -1.85 18.45 3.41
C ILE A 45 -2.80 17.23 3.36
N ASP A 46 -3.91 17.32 2.60
CA ASP A 46 -4.86 16.23 2.42
C ASP A 46 -4.18 15.02 1.77
N THR A 47 -4.22 13.90 2.48
CA THR A 47 -3.48 12.69 2.09
C THR A 47 -4.02 12.05 0.83
N LYS A 48 -5.29 12.26 0.45
CA LYS A 48 -5.85 11.72 -0.80
C LYS A 48 -5.31 12.49 -2.01
N VAL A 49 -5.21 13.82 -1.90
CA VAL A 49 -4.62 14.66 -2.96
C VAL A 49 -3.15 14.30 -3.15
N ILE A 50 -2.37 14.28 -2.06
CA ILE A 50 -0.95 13.92 -2.08
C ILE A 50 -0.76 12.50 -2.65
N SER A 51 -1.54 11.52 -2.18
CA SER A 51 -1.45 10.13 -2.66
C SER A 51 -1.65 10.04 -4.16
N LYS A 52 -2.65 10.75 -4.70
CA LYS A 52 -2.95 10.66 -6.14
C LYS A 52 -1.87 11.30 -7.00
N ILE A 53 -1.30 12.42 -6.56
CA ILE A 53 -0.20 13.06 -7.27
C ILE A 53 1.03 12.14 -7.27
N ILE A 54 1.41 11.57 -6.12
CA ILE A 54 2.52 10.61 -6.02
C ILE A 54 2.31 9.43 -6.98
N GLU A 55 1.12 8.83 -6.99
CA GLU A 55 0.78 7.71 -7.87
C GLU A 55 1.01 8.07 -9.35
N LEU A 56 0.47 9.23 -9.79
CA LEU A 56 0.61 9.71 -11.17
C LEU A 56 2.07 9.98 -11.55
N MET A 57 2.86 10.53 -10.63
CA MET A 57 4.28 10.81 -10.85
C MET A 57 5.12 9.54 -10.96
N LEU A 58 4.74 8.46 -10.27
CA LEU A 58 5.48 7.19 -10.31
C LEU A 58 5.16 6.35 -11.56
N PHE A 59 4.00 6.52 -12.19
CA PHE A 59 3.59 5.72 -13.35
C PHE A 59 4.60 5.72 -14.51
N PRO A 60 5.20 6.83 -14.94
CA PRO A 60 6.25 6.81 -15.98
C PRO A 60 7.44 5.92 -15.61
N THR A 61 7.94 6.03 -14.39
CA THR A 61 9.07 5.23 -13.88
C THR A 61 8.70 3.75 -13.80
N ILE A 62 7.49 3.44 -13.33
CA ILE A 62 6.96 2.08 -13.26
C ILE A 62 6.71 1.48 -14.67
N SER A 63 6.23 2.28 -15.62
CA SER A 63 6.06 1.87 -17.02
C SER A 63 7.41 1.57 -17.69
N LYS A 64 8.45 2.35 -17.37
CA LYS A 64 9.82 2.06 -17.80
C LYS A 64 10.32 0.74 -17.21
N PHE A 65 10.10 0.51 -15.91
CA PHE A 65 10.42 -0.76 -15.25
C PHE A 65 9.78 -1.96 -15.98
N ALA A 66 8.49 -1.84 -16.34
CA ALA A 66 7.76 -2.89 -17.05
C ALA A 66 8.43 -3.27 -18.38
N ARG A 67 8.68 -2.25 -19.22
CA ARG A 67 9.30 -2.40 -20.54
C ARG A 67 10.70 -3.01 -20.45
N SER A 68 11.52 -2.55 -19.50
CA SER A 68 12.87 -3.07 -19.30
C SER A 68 12.93 -4.51 -18.80
N ASN A 69 11.82 -5.06 -18.29
CA ASN A 69 11.78 -6.40 -17.68
C ASN A 69 10.88 -7.41 -18.42
N LYS A 70 10.40 -7.07 -19.63
CA LYS A 70 9.46 -7.89 -20.44
C LYS A 70 8.18 -8.21 -19.67
N LEU A 71 7.60 -7.16 -19.07
CA LEU A 71 6.36 -7.23 -18.32
C LEU A 71 5.31 -6.39 -19.04
N LYS A 72 4.14 -6.97 -19.27
CA LYS A 72 2.94 -6.23 -19.65
C LYS A 72 2.36 -5.55 -18.40
N MET A 73 2.21 -4.24 -18.45
CA MET A 73 1.58 -3.44 -17.38
C MET A 73 0.11 -3.18 -17.74
N VAL A 74 -0.80 -3.50 -16.83
CA VAL A 74 -2.24 -3.27 -16.94
C VAL A 74 -2.69 -2.41 -15.76
N LEU A 75 -3.20 -1.21 -16.04
CA LEU A 75 -3.77 -0.33 -15.02
C LEU A 75 -5.21 -0.74 -14.72
N ALA A 76 -5.68 -0.47 -13.49
CA ALA A 76 -7.10 -0.64 -13.15
C ALA A 76 -7.99 0.22 -14.07
N GLU A 77 -8.98 -0.41 -14.72
CA GLU A 77 -9.88 0.27 -15.68
C GLU A 77 -10.95 1.14 -15.00
N HIS A 78 -11.26 0.85 -13.74
CA HIS A 78 -12.34 1.48 -12.99
C HIS A 78 -11.86 1.96 -11.63
N GLN A 79 -12.51 3.01 -11.11
CA GLN A 79 -12.30 3.44 -9.73
C GLN A 79 -12.64 2.30 -8.77
N ASN A 80 -11.88 2.18 -7.68
CA ASN A 80 -12.04 1.15 -6.65
C ASN A 80 -11.78 -0.29 -7.13
N PHE A 81 -11.01 -0.49 -8.20
CA PHE A 81 -10.53 -1.82 -8.59
C PHE A 81 -9.14 -2.07 -8.02
N TYR A 82 -8.95 -3.28 -7.48
CA TYR A 82 -7.65 -3.77 -7.05
C TYR A 82 -6.97 -4.60 -8.16
N PRO A 83 -5.64 -4.67 -8.20
CA PRO A 83 -4.68 -3.68 -7.71
C PRO A 83 -4.65 -2.45 -8.63
N ASP A 84 -3.98 -1.38 -8.20
CA ASP A 84 -3.69 -0.22 -9.06
C ASP A 84 -2.97 -0.65 -10.36
N ILE A 85 -2.05 -1.61 -10.24
CA ILE A 85 -1.25 -2.12 -11.36
C ILE A 85 -1.17 -3.65 -11.31
N THR A 86 -1.53 -4.29 -12.43
CA THR A 86 -1.27 -5.70 -12.69
C THR A 86 -0.10 -5.83 -13.66
N PHE A 87 0.92 -6.61 -13.29
CA PHE A 87 2.00 -7.00 -14.19
C PHE A 87 1.82 -8.44 -14.63
N ILE A 88 2.00 -8.68 -15.92
CA ILE A 88 2.01 -10.03 -16.50
C ILE A 88 3.38 -10.24 -17.12
N ASP A 89 4.09 -11.28 -16.68
CA ASP A 89 5.36 -11.68 -17.27
C ASP A 89 5.13 -12.31 -18.64
N GLU A 90 5.64 -11.68 -19.69
CA GLU A 90 5.42 -12.13 -21.07
C GLU A 90 6.14 -13.44 -21.40
N ARG A 91 7.05 -13.91 -20.54
CA ARG A 91 7.81 -15.15 -20.74
C ARG A 91 7.04 -16.39 -20.31
N ASP A 92 6.31 -16.31 -19.21
CA ASP A 92 5.70 -17.47 -18.54
C ASP A 92 4.26 -17.23 -18.06
N GLY A 93 3.72 -16.01 -18.22
CA GLY A 93 2.37 -15.65 -17.81
C GLY A 93 2.20 -15.38 -16.30
N THR A 94 3.28 -15.36 -15.51
CA THR A 94 3.23 -15.05 -14.08
C THR A 94 2.60 -13.67 -13.84
N VAL A 95 1.66 -13.57 -12.90
CA VAL A 95 0.89 -12.34 -12.65
C VAL A 95 1.23 -11.77 -11.27
N PHE A 96 1.62 -10.48 -11.22
CA PHE A 96 1.93 -9.76 -9.99
C PHE A 96 0.93 -8.62 -9.78
N ALA A 97 0.34 -8.55 -8.58
CA ALA A 97 -0.44 -7.39 -8.16
C ALA A 97 0.47 -6.39 -7.45
N VAL A 98 0.45 -5.13 -7.90
CA VAL A 98 1.17 -4.02 -7.25
C VAL A 98 0.18 -2.91 -6.92
N ASP A 99 0.04 -2.64 -5.64
CA ASP A 99 -0.88 -1.65 -5.10
C ASP A 99 -0.06 -0.48 -4.55
N VAL A 100 -0.28 0.72 -5.09
CA VAL A 100 0.44 1.93 -4.68
C VAL A 100 -0.25 2.48 -3.44
N LYS A 101 0.53 2.72 -2.40
CA LYS A 101 0.04 3.24 -1.13
C LYS A 101 0.97 4.32 -0.64
N SER A 102 0.41 5.32 0.02
CA SER A 102 1.21 6.36 0.67
C SER A 102 0.82 6.49 2.13
N THR A 103 1.75 6.97 2.95
CA THR A 103 1.53 7.27 4.36
C THR A 103 2.50 8.35 4.80
N TYR A 104 2.17 9.02 5.91
CA TYR A 104 3.04 10.04 6.48
C TYR A 104 3.71 9.56 7.77
N ARG A 105 4.89 10.12 8.06
CA ARG A 105 5.59 9.92 9.33
C ARG A 105 4.86 10.62 10.47
N VAL A 106 4.68 9.90 11.59
CA VAL A 106 4.22 10.47 12.88
C VAL A 106 5.39 10.67 13.85
N SER A 107 6.54 10.08 13.54
CA SER A 107 7.83 10.26 14.21
C SER A 107 8.94 9.76 13.28
N ASN A 108 10.20 9.93 13.68
CA ASN A 108 11.35 9.45 12.90
C ASN A 108 11.37 7.92 12.67
N THR A 109 10.65 7.15 13.50
CA THR A 109 10.66 5.68 13.44
C THR A 109 9.30 5.08 13.10
N ARG A 110 8.24 5.91 13.01
CA ARG A 110 6.86 5.42 12.82
C ARG A 110 6.08 6.24 11.80
N VAL A 111 5.20 5.55 11.10
CA VAL A 111 4.18 6.11 10.20
C VAL A 111 2.79 6.01 10.80
N ASN A 112 1.85 6.76 10.24
CA ASN A 112 0.42 6.61 10.55
C ASN A 112 -0.11 5.21 10.15
N GLY A 113 0.47 4.62 9.11
CA GLY A 113 0.14 3.28 8.61
C GLY A 113 -0.51 3.33 7.22
N PHE A 114 -0.51 2.20 6.54
CA PHE A 114 -1.15 2.01 5.24
C PHE A 114 -2.46 1.24 5.40
N THR A 115 -3.43 1.54 4.53
CA THR A 115 -4.60 0.69 4.30
C THR A 115 -4.31 -0.26 3.14
N LEU A 116 -4.24 -1.57 3.42
CA LEU A 116 -3.75 -2.61 2.50
C LEU A 116 -4.87 -3.26 1.65
N GLY A 117 -5.95 -2.52 1.40
CA GLY A 117 -7.15 -2.98 0.70
C GLY A 117 -8.15 -3.69 1.62
N ALA A 118 -9.34 -3.92 1.08
CA ALA A 118 -10.46 -4.49 1.83
C ALA A 118 -10.23 -5.98 2.14
N PHE A 119 -10.67 -6.43 3.32
CA PHE A 119 -10.73 -7.86 3.67
C PHE A 119 -12.09 -8.50 3.38
N THR A 120 -12.96 -7.78 2.67
CA THR A 120 -14.27 -8.23 2.17
C THR A 120 -14.26 -8.31 0.64
N GLY A 121 -15.40 -8.63 0.01
CA GLY A 121 -15.52 -8.60 -1.45
C GLY A 121 -14.57 -9.58 -2.15
N TYR A 122 -13.75 -9.09 -3.08
CA TYR A 122 -12.79 -9.89 -3.84
C TYR A 122 -11.82 -10.68 -2.94
N PHE A 123 -11.52 -10.18 -1.73
CA PHE A 123 -10.61 -10.86 -0.81
C PHE A 123 -11.23 -12.13 -0.24
N ARG A 124 -12.55 -12.16 -0.02
CA ARG A 124 -13.26 -13.37 0.43
C ARG A 124 -13.71 -14.25 -0.73
N ASN A 125 -14.11 -13.62 -1.84
CA ASN A 125 -14.51 -14.31 -3.05
C ASN A 125 -13.38 -14.26 -4.09
N ARG A 126 -12.38 -15.13 -3.90
CA ARG A 126 -11.11 -15.12 -4.65
C ARG A 126 -11.27 -15.35 -6.16
N SER A 127 -12.36 -15.98 -6.59
CA SER A 127 -12.69 -16.22 -8.01
C SER A 127 -13.49 -15.07 -8.65
N SER A 128 -13.94 -14.09 -7.87
CA SER A 128 -14.72 -12.96 -8.39
C SER A 128 -13.86 -11.99 -9.19
N GLY A 129 -14.43 -11.43 -10.26
CA GLY A 129 -13.91 -10.25 -10.98
C GLY A 129 -14.49 -8.92 -10.47
N LYS A 130 -15.27 -8.92 -9.38
CA LYS A 130 -15.89 -7.70 -8.86
C LYS A 130 -14.87 -6.88 -8.08
N ASN A 131 -14.69 -5.61 -8.48
CA ASN A 131 -13.73 -4.67 -7.88
C ASN A 131 -12.26 -5.16 -7.94
N ILE A 132 -11.92 -5.97 -8.93
CA ILE A 132 -10.57 -6.48 -9.12
C ILE A 132 -10.29 -6.73 -10.62
N THR A 133 -9.07 -6.45 -11.09
CA THR A 133 -8.67 -6.55 -12.51
C THR A 133 -8.63 -8.00 -12.99
N MET A 134 -8.16 -8.92 -12.16
CA MET A 134 -8.21 -10.37 -12.38
C MET A 134 -8.66 -11.04 -11.08
N PRO A 135 -9.25 -12.25 -11.10
CA PRO A 135 -9.56 -12.98 -9.86
C PRO A 135 -8.35 -13.02 -8.91
N TYR A 136 -8.58 -12.80 -7.62
CA TYR A 136 -7.49 -12.71 -6.63
C TYR A 136 -6.59 -13.95 -6.66
N SER A 137 -7.17 -15.13 -6.87
CA SER A 137 -6.43 -16.40 -6.97
C SER A 137 -5.50 -16.52 -8.17
N ASN A 138 -5.62 -15.62 -9.17
CA ASN A 138 -4.77 -15.65 -10.36
C ASN A 138 -3.43 -14.95 -10.15
N TYR A 139 -3.29 -14.15 -9.10
CA TYR A 139 -2.05 -13.46 -8.78
C TYR A 139 -1.09 -14.39 -8.04
N THR A 140 0.16 -14.42 -8.47
CA THR A 140 1.25 -15.17 -7.82
C THR A 140 1.68 -14.50 -6.51
N CYS A 141 1.60 -13.17 -6.43
CA CYS A 141 1.79 -12.44 -5.19
C CYS A 141 1.08 -11.08 -5.21
N HIS A 142 0.94 -10.51 -4.02
CA HIS A 142 0.34 -9.20 -3.78
C HIS A 142 1.37 -8.29 -3.12
N LEU A 143 1.89 -7.33 -3.88
CA LEU A 143 2.90 -6.38 -3.43
C LEU A 143 2.25 -5.02 -3.14
N VAL A 144 2.80 -4.36 -2.14
CA VAL A 144 2.52 -2.97 -1.79
C VAL A 144 3.75 -2.16 -2.16
N LEU A 145 3.57 -1.20 -3.06
CA LEU A 145 4.53 -0.13 -3.30
C LEU A 145 4.14 1.02 -2.36
N GLY A 146 4.81 1.08 -1.21
CA GLY A 146 4.55 2.09 -0.19
C GLY A 146 5.48 3.29 -0.36
N VAL A 147 4.90 4.49 -0.29
CA VAL A 147 5.62 5.77 -0.27
C VAL A 147 5.42 6.41 1.10
N ILE A 148 6.51 6.62 1.82
CA ILE A 148 6.52 7.29 3.11
C ILE A 148 7.02 8.71 2.90
N TYR A 149 6.33 9.69 3.46
CA TYR A 149 6.74 11.10 3.40
C TYR A 149 6.56 11.79 4.76
N THR A 150 7.19 12.95 4.91
CA THR A 150 7.03 13.84 6.06
C THR A 150 6.11 14.97 5.66
N GLN A 151 5.10 15.30 6.49
CA GLN A 151 4.21 16.43 6.24
C GLN A 151 4.85 17.74 6.73
N GLN A 152 4.55 18.84 6.04
CA GLN A 152 4.92 20.18 6.49
C GLN A 152 4.22 20.49 7.83
N PRO A 153 4.97 20.78 8.91
CA PRO A 153 4.37 21.10 10.21
C PRO A 153 3.63 22.44 10.23
N ASN A 154 4.04 23.39 9.38
CA ASN A 154 3.45 24.72 9.34
C ASN A 154 2.18 24.76 8.49
N LYS A 155 1.23 25.62 8.88
CA LYS A 155 0.04 25.88 8.07
C LYS A 155 0.46 26.50 6.74
N ILE A 156 -0.11 25.97 5.66
CA ILE A 156 0.06 26.46 4.30
C ILE A 156 -1.10 27.38 4.00
N ASP A 157 -0.80 28.53 3.40
CA ASP A 157 -1.82 29.48 2.97
C ASP A 157 -2.44 28.99 1.66
N GLU A 158 -3.55 28.28 1.77
CA GLU A 158 -4.30 27.73 0.64
C GLU A 158 -5.06 28.79 -0.17
N GLU A 159 -5.16 30.03 0.32
CA GLU A 159 -5.83 31.14 -0.37
C GLU A 159 -4.88 31.90 -1.30
N LYS A 160 -3.57 31.75 -1.11
CA LYS A 160 -2.55 32.44 -1.90
C LYS A 160 -2.42 31.82 -3.29
N ILE A 161 -2.54 32.68 -4.29
CA ILE A 161 -2.22 32.37 -5.69
C ILE A 161 -0.80 32.85 -5.98
N TYR A 162 -0.01 31.99 -6.61
CA TYR A 162 1.37 32.24 -7.00
C TYR A 162 1.50 32.34 -8.53
N THR A 163 2.58 32.94 -8.98
CA THR A 163 3.00 32.98 -10.39
C THR A 163 4.18 32.02 -10.62
N ILE A 164 4.59 31.86 -11.89
CA ILE A 164 5.75 31.04 -12.24
C ILE A 164 7.03 31.56 -11.60
N ASP A 165 7.17 32.89 -11.48
CA ASP A 165 8.37 33.50 -10.91
C ASP A 165 8.48 33.23 -9.40
N ASP A 166 7.34 32.96 -8.74
CA ASP A 166 7.28 32.63 -7.31
C ASP A 166 7.59 31.16 -7.01
N LEU A 167 7.76 30.29 -8.02
CA LEU A 167 8.01 28.84 -7.84
C LEU A 167 9.08 28.51 -6.77
N PRO A 168 10.23 29.21 -6.72
CA PRO A 168 11.26 28.94 -5.71
C PRO A 168 10.82 29.26 -4.27
N GLU A 169 9.79 30.09 -4.09
CA GLU A 169 9.27 30.52 -2.79
C GLU A 169 8.14 29.62 -2.27
N ILE A 170 7.55 28.80 -3.15
CA ILE A 170 6.44 27.93 -2.76
C ILE A 170 6.96 26.81 -1.86
N VAL A 171 6.48 26.82 -0.61
CA VAL A 171 6.79 25.82 0.41
C VAL A 171 6.12 24.49 0.02
N SER A 172 6.86 23.40 0.04
CA SER A 172 6.26 22.08 -0.16
C SER A 172 5.43 21.64 1.02
N VAL A 173 4.34 20.94 0.70
CA VAL A 173 3.41 20.39 1.67
C VAL A 173 3.90 19.08 2.29
N VAL A 174 4.84 18.41 1.62
CA VAL A 174 5.49 17.18 2.05
C VAL A 174 6.96 17.17 1.63
N SER A 175 7.76 16.32 2.25
CA SER A 175 9.20 16.15 1.99
C SER A 175 9.70 14.77 2.43
N ASP A 176 10.98 14.50 2.21
CA ASP A 176 11.70 13.34 2.75
C ASP A 176 11.07 12.00 2.34
N PHE A 177 11.04 11.71 1.05
CA PHE A 177 10.37 10.51 0.54
C PHE A 177 11.22 9.26 0.77
N ASP A 178 10.56 8.17 1.13
CA ASP A 178 11.14 6.84 1.22
C ASP A 178 10.20 5.82 0.59
N TYR A 179 10.77 4.77 0.01
CA TYR A 179 10.03 3.73 -0.70
C TYR A 179 10.16 2.39 0.01
N ILE A 180 9.06 1.66 0.05
CA ILE A 180 9.02 0.24 0.40
C ILE A 180 8.36 -0.55 -0.73
N VAL A 181 8.89 -1.74 -1.02
CA VAL A 181 8.20 -2.73 -1.84
C VAL A 181 8.15 -4.02 -1.05
N GLN A 182 6.96 -4.41 -0.58
CA GLN A 182 6.80 -5.61 0.24
C GLN A 182 5.56 -6.40 -0.11
N GLU A 183 5.61 -7.71 0.15
CA GLU A 183 4.42 -8.53 0.09
C GLU A 183 3.42 -8.09 1.16
N LYS A 184 2.15 -8.00 0.78
CA LYS A 184 1.06 -7.47 1.60
C LYS A 184 1.02 -8.12 2.99
N TYR A 185 1.09 -9.45 3.06
CA TYR A 185 1.01 -10.17 4.33
C TYR A 185 2.20 -9.87 5.26
N LYS A 186 3.40 -9.66 4.72
CA LYS A 186 4.62 -9.38 5.49
C LYS A 186 4.57 -8.05 6.24
N ILE A 187 3.75 -7.11 5.79
CA ILE A 187 3.59 -5.79 6.43
C ILE A 187 2.20 -5.57 7.02
N ALA A 188 1.29 -6.53 6.89
CA ALA A 188 -0.03 -6.46 7.49
C ALA A 188 0.03 -6.59 9.01
N ASN A 189 -0.79 -5.81 9.71
CA ASN A 189 -1.09 -6.00 11.12
C ASN A 189 -2.35 -6.87 11.26
N SER A 190 -2.68 -7.29 12.48
CA SER A 190 -3.88 -8.06 12.83
C SER A 190 -5.10 -7.16 13.14
N ARG A 191 -5.04 -5.87 12.82
CA ARG A 191 -6.07 -4.88 13.11
C ARG A 191 -6.51 -4.14 11.85
N PRO A 192 -7.79 -3.73 11.75
CA PRO A 192 -8.26 -2.95 10.61
C PRO A 192 -7.51 -1.61 10.50
N GLY A 193 -7.21 -1.19 9.28
CA GLY A 193 -6.61 0.11 8.96
C GLY A 193 -7.63 1.23 8.84
N SER A 194 -8.93 0.90 8.73
CA SER A 194 -10.03 1.84 8.73
C SER A 194 -11.27 1.23 9.37
N GLY A 195 -12.05 2.05 10.08
CA GLY A 195 -13.28 1.60 10.74
C GLY A 195 -14.45 1.40 9.76
N ASN A 196 -14.64 2.32 8.82
CA ASN A 196 -15.79 2.35 7.91
C ASN A 196 -15.62 1.49 6.65
N THR A 197 -14.43 1.48 6.07
CA THR A 197 -14.16 0.85 4.76
C THR A 197 -13.55 -0.55 4.86
N LYS A 198 -13.47 -1.12 6.08
CA LYS A 198 -13.09 -2.53 6.33
C LYS A 198 -11.79 -2.91 5.60
N ASN A 199 -10.77 -2.06 5.74
CA ASN A 199 -9.44 -2.29 5.18
C ASN A 199 -8.53 -3.01 6.18
N ILE A 200 -7.64 -3.84 5.65
CA ILE A 200 -6.49 -4.40 6.38
C ILE A 200 -5.54 -3.25 6.73
N GLY A 201 -5.09 -3.16 7.98
CA GLY A 201 -4.09 -2.17 8.40
C GLY A 201 -2.67 -2.72 8.30
N SER A 202 -1.69 -1.86 8.01
CA SER A 202 -0.28 -2.23 8.11
C SER A 202 0.26 -2.12 9.54
N ILE A 203 1.46 -2.66 9.75
CA ILE A 203 2.33 -2.25 10.86
C ILE A 203 2.79 -0.80 10.68
N THR A 204 3.27 -0.16 11.75
CA THR A 204 3.60 1.27 11.76
C THR A 204 5.09 1.58 11.93
N GLU A 205 5.91 0.60 12.27
CA GLU A 205 7.36 0.80 12.49
C GLU A 205 8.09 0.77 11.15
N ILE A 206 8.80 1.84 10.81
CA ILE A 206 9.43 2.04 9.49
C ILE A 206 10.44 0.92 9.18
N GLU A 207 11.29 0.58 10.15
CA GLU A 207 12.28 -0.50 9.97
C GLU A 207 11.62 -1.85 9.68
N LYS A 208 10.54 -2.19 10.40
CA LYS A 208 9.79 -3.43 10.16
C LYS A 208 9.07 -3.42 8.83
N LEU A 209 8.62 -2.25 8.35
CA LEU A 209 8.05 -2.09 7.01
C LEU A 209 9.09 -2.40 5.92
N HIS A 210 10.30 -1.85 6.04
CA HIS A 210 11.41 -2.16 5.10
C HIS A 210 11.74 -3.65 5.11
N ASN A 211 11.89 -4.23 6.30
CA ASN A 211 12.31 -5.62 6.45
C ASN A 211 11.17 -6.63 6.16
N GLY A 212 9.92 -6.19 6.15
CA GLY A 212 8.76 -7.08 6.01
C GLY A 212 8.57 -7.96 7.24
N ASN A 213 8.79 -7.40 8.42
CA ASN A 213 8.78 -8.09 9.72
C ASN A 213 7.47 -7.84 10.49
N GLY A 214 6.34 -7.95 9.80
CA GLY A 214 5.01 -7.91 10.41
C GLY A 214 4.64 -9.23 11.11
N PRO A 215 3.55 -9.23 11.89
CA PRO A 215 3.09 -10.42 12.62
C PRO A 215 2.88 -11.66 11.76
N PHE A 216 2.43 -11.51 10.51
CA PHE A 216 2.21 -12.64 9.60
C PHE A 216 3.45 -13.05 8.80
N ALA A 217 4.57 -12.32 8.91
CA ALA A 217 5.76 -12.60 8.12
C ALA A 217 6.35 -13.98 8.40
N LYS A 218 6.32 -14.40 9.68
CA LYS A 218 6.76 -15.72 10.10
C LYS A 218 5.66 -16.78 9.98
N LEU A 219 4.42 -16.40 10.27
CA LEU A 219 3.24 -17.28 10.20
C LEU A 219 2.86 -17.71 8.76
N GLY A 220 3.25 -16.91 7.76
CA GLY A 220 3.02 -17.21 6.35
C GLY A 220 1.73 -16.64 5.77
N ALA A 221 1.63 -16.65 4.44
CA ALA A 221 0.52 -16.08 3.68
C ALA A 221 -0.81 -16.80 3.95
N ASP A 222 -0.79 -18.12 4.16
CA ASP A 222 -2.00 -18.92 4.42
C ASP A 222 -2.69 -18.49 5.73
N ILE A 223 -1.91 -18.20 6.78
CA ILE A 223 -2.45 -17.71 8.05
C ILE A 223 -2.97 -16.28 7.92
N PHE A 224 -2.29 -15.43 7.16
CA PHE A 224 -2.77 -14.10 6.83
C PHE A 224 -4.11 -14.14 6.10
N ASP A 225 -4.23 -14.99 5.08
CA ASP A 225 -5.43 -15.10 4.27
C ASP A 225 -6.59 -15.65 5.10
N ASP A 226 -6.38 -16.72 5.87
CA ASP A 226 -7.44 -17.28 6.73
C ASP A 226 -7.89 -16.25 7.78
N TYR A 227 -6.95 -15.61 8.48
CA TYR A 227 -7.25 -14.58 9.48
C TYR A 227 -8.12 -13.48 8.87
N TRP A 228 -7.76 -12.92 7.73
CA TRP A 228 -8.51 -11.79 7.17
C TRP A 228 -9.79 -12.20 6.45
N MET A 229 -9.87 -13.42 5.90
CA MET A 229 -11.09 -13.94 5.28
C MET A 229 -12.21 -14.14 6.30
N TYR A 230 -11.88 -14.57 7.52
CA TYR A 230 -12.86 -14.82 8.58
C TYR A 230 -12.95 -13.71 9.63
N TYR A 231 -12.06 -12.71 9.61
CA TYR A 231 -12.13 -11.56 10.51
C TYR A 231 -13.49 -10.86 10.41
N GLN A 232 -14.08 -10.48 11.54
CA GLN A 232 -15.33 -9.72 11.55
C GLN A 232 -15.15 -8.47 12.40
N THR A 233 -15.60 -7.32 11.89
CA THR A 233 -15.85 -6.16 12.74
C THR A 233 -17.14 -6.36 13.52
N ARG A 234 -17.35 -5.58 14.59
CA ARG A 234 -18.55 -5.73 15.44
C ARG A 234 -19.85 -5.58 14.66
N ASP A 235 -19.90 -4.68 13.68
CA ASP A 235 -21.06 -4.48 12.80
C ASP A 235 -21.30 -5.63 11.80
N MET A 236 -20.31 -6.50 11.60
CA MET A 236 -20.45 -7.69 10.75
C MET A 236 -20.89 -8.93 11.52
N ALA A 237 -20.60 -8.98 12.81
CA ALA A 237 -20.84 -10.14 13.64
C ALA A 237 -22.29 -10.17 14.15
N ASP A 238 -22.87 -11.37 14.18
CA ASP A 238 -24.19 -11.56 14.75
C ASP A 238 -24.18 -11.20 16.25
N GLY A 239 -25.12 -10.34 16.66
CA GLY A 239 -25.15 -9.77 18.01
C GLY A 239 -23.88 -9.00 18.45
N GLY A 240 -22.98 -8.64 17.52
CA GLY A 240 -21.74 -7.92 17.81
C GLY A 240 -20.59 -8.78 18.36
N ASN A 241 -20.76 -10.11 18.44
CA ASN A 241 -19.78 -11.03 19.01
C ASN A 241 -18.82 -11.56 17.95
N THR A 242 -17.64 -10.95 17.83
CA THR A 242 -16.65 -11.36 16.84
C THR A 242 -15.91 -12.64 17.27
N PRO A 243 -15.56 -13.56 16.35
CA PRO A 243 -14.84 -14.80 16.70
C PRO A 243 -13.46 -14.54 17.33
N TYR A 244 -12.79 -13.47 16.90
CA TYR A 244 -11.52 -12.97 17.41
C TYR A 244 -11.34 -11.50 17.00
N SER A 245 -10.38 -10.82 17.62
CA SER A 245 -10.00 -9.43 17.29
C SER A 245 -8.48 -9.21 17.23
N ASN A 246 -7.69 -10.27 17.44
CA ASN A 246 -6.22 -10.29 17.39
C ASN A 246 -5.72 -11.73 17.16
N LEU A 247 -4.42 -11.87 16.87
CA LEU A 247 -3.80 -13.18 16.57
C LEU A 247 -3.91 -14.19 17.73
N LYS A 248 -3.72 -13.76 18.97
CA LYS A 248 -3.84 -14.66 20.14
C LYS A 248 -5.24 -15.27 20.24
N GLN A 249 -6.29 -14.46 20.04
CA GLN A 249 -7.66 -14.94 20.02
C GLN A 249 -7.96 -15.80 18.79
N TYR A 250 -7.39 -15.47 17.63
CA TYR A 250 -7.51 -16.29 16.43
C TYR A 250 -6.97 -17.71 16.64
N VAL A 251 -5.81 -17.86 17.28
CA VAL A 251 -5.27 -19.18 17.64
C VAL A 251 -6.18 -19.93 18.58
N ALA A 252 -6.65 -19.27 19.65
CA ALA A 252 -7.58 -19.87 20.60
C ALA A 252 -8.91 -20.27 19.94
N TYR A 253 -9.37 -19.52 18.95
CA TYR A 253 -10.55 -19.82 18.14
C TYR A 253 -10.31 -21.05 17.26
N LYS A 254 -9.20 -21.10 16.52
CA LYS A 254 -8.85 -22.22 15.64
C LYS A 254 -8.68 -23.53 16.41
N LYS A 255 -8.14 -23.52 17.64
CA LYS A 255 -7.99 -24.72 18.49
C LYS A 255 -9.32 -25.40 18.85
N LYS A 256 -10.44 -24.67 18.76
CA LYS A 256 -11.78 -25.21 19.03
C LYS A 256 -12.42 -25.85 17.79
N LEU A 257 -11.83 -25.69 16.60
CA LEU A 257 -12.36 -26.24 15.37
C LEU A 257 -11.77 -27.64 15.08
N PRO A 258 -12.57 -28.56 14.53
CA PRO A 258 -12.15 -29.95 14.31
C PRO A 258 -11.05 -30.15 13.25
N ASP A 259 -10.73 -29.14 12.43
CA ASP A 259 -9.71 -29.20 11.38
C ASP A 259 -8.54 -28.23 11.69
N ALA A 260 -7.74 -28.60 12.69
CA ALA A 260 -6.64 -27.80 13.24
C ALA A 260 -5.33 -27.87 12.42
N LYS A 261 -5.38 -28.27 11.14
CA LYS A 261 -4.16 -28.49 10.31
C LYS A 261 -3.30 -27.24 10.14
N LEU A 262 -3.89 -26.05 10.23
CA LEU A 262 -3.21 -24.75 10.12
C LEU A 262 -2.46 -24.31 11.39
N LEU A 263 -2.58 -25.03 12.51
CA LEU A 263 -2.04 -24.58 13.81
C LEU A 263 -0.65 -25.10 14.15
N ASN A 264 -0.13 -26.09 13.41
CA ASN A 264 1.13 -26.78 13.74
C ASN A 264 2.35 -25.84 13.74
N THR A 265 2.25 -24.63 13.18
CA THR A 265 3.32 -23.63 13.08
C THR A 265 3.13 -22.42 13.99
N ILE A 266 1.99 -22.26 14.67
CA ILE A 266 1.64 -21.00 15.33
C ILE A 266 2.03 -20.96 16.82
N ASP A 267 2.05 -22.12 17.50
CA ASP A 267 2.23 -22.20 18.96
C ASP A 267 3.65 -21.84 19.44
N GLU A 268 4.65 -21.77 18.55
CA GLU A 268 6.03 -21.41 18.90
C GLU A 268 6.40 -19.94 18.62
N GLU A 269 5.57 -19.20 17.87
CA GLU A 269 5.94 -17.87 17.33
C GLU A 269 5.12 -16.67 17.83
N LEU A 270 4.04 -16.89 18.60
CA LEU A 270 3.17 -15.86 19.18
C LEU A 270 3.30 -15.73 20.70
#